data_AF-S2DJH5-F1
#
_entry.id   AF-S2DJH5-F1
#
_cell.length_a   1.000
_cell.length_b   1.000
_cell.length_c   1.000
_cell.angle_alpha   90.00
_cell.angle_beta   90.00
_cell.angle_gamma   90.00
#
_symmetry.space_group_name_H-M   'P 1'
#
loop_
_entity.id
_entity.type
_entity.pdbx_description
1 polymer ?
#
loop_
_entity_poly.entity_id
_entity_poly.type
_entity_poly.pdbx_seq_one_letter_code
_entity_poly.pdbx_strand_id
1 'polypeptide(L)'
;MDFRVDTNTFVSPEIQNKKFPVLIFSHGLYSEAFGYYALMEEIVSHGFIVLNINHTYESSGSLFPDGEILLFHSEFDEKNNNSTMAEMAWVASQNYWNASTLDTRYSAVEDLIRNYVGAEITERWSKDIKAVLN
;
A
#
# COMPACT_ATOMS: atom_id res chain seq x y z
N MET A 1 4.24 23.40 18.58
CA MET A 1 5.70 23.31 18.31
C MET A 1 5.79 23.09 16.82
N ASP A 2 6.24 24.08 16.05
CA ASP A 2 6.28 23.98 14.58
C ASP A 2 7.57 23.29 14.15
N PHE A 3 7.52 21.95 14.12
CA PHE A 3 8.58 21.16 13.52
C PHE A 3 8.23 20.93 12.05
N ARG A 4 9.07 21.46 11.15
CA ARG A 4 8.95 21.28 9.70
C ARG A 4 10.16 20.50 9.21
N VAL A 5 9.89 19.46 8.42
CA VAL A 5 10.91 18.74 7.67
C VAL A 5 10.87 19.25 6.24
N ASP A 6 12.00 19.75 5.74
CA ASP A 6 12.10 20.17 4.35
C ASP A 6 12.34 18.96 3.44
N THR A 7 11.73 19.00 2.26
CA THR A 7 11.80 17.98 1.21
C THR A 7 12.65 18.50 0.04
N ASN A 8 13.12 17.60 -0.84
CA ASN A 8 13.73 17.96 -2.13
C ASN A 8 12.71 18.00 -3.27
N THR A 9 11.42 18.06 -2.93
CA THR A 9 10.31 18.14 -3.87
C THR A 9 10.00 19.61 -4.22
N PHE A 10 9.92 19.91 -5.51
CA PHE A 10 9.57 21.24 -6.03
C PHE A 10 8.14 21.24 -6.56
N VAL A 11 7.37 22.28 -6.20
CA VAL A 11 6.03 22.49 -6.76
C VAL A 11 6.16 23.09 -8.16
N SER A 12 5.47 22.49 -9.14
CA SER A 12 5.45 22.95 -10.54
C SER A 12 6.85 23.09 -11.18
N PRO A 13 7.65 22.00 -11.23
CA PRO A 13 8.96 22.03 -11.89
C PRO A 13 8.84 22.23 -13.40
N GLU A 14 9.93 22.61 -14.06
CA GLU A 14 9.98 22.73 -15.52
C GLU A 14 9.71 21.37 -16.19
N ILE A 15 8.82 21.36 -17.18
CA ILE A 15 8.46 20.15 -17.92
C ILE A 15 9.58 19.81 -18.91
N GLN A 16 10.14 18.61 -18.79
CA GLN A 16 11.15 18.09 -19.71
C GLN A 16 10.52 17.27 -20.83
N ASN A 17 10.81 17.60 -22.09
CA ASN A 17 10.32 16.86 -23.26
C ASN A 17 11.20 15.62 -23.57
N LYS A 18 11.20 14.65 -22.66
CA LYS A 18 11.96 13.38 -22.75
C LYS A 18 11.10 12.22 -22.27
N LYS A 19 11.51 10.99 -22.58
CA LYS A 19 10.89 9.78 -22.05
C LYS A 19 11.58 9.36 -20.75
N PHE A 20 10.78 8.99 -19.76
CA PHE A 20 11.23 8.50 -18.47
C PHE A 20 10.54 7.16 -18.16
N PRO A 21 11.21 6.21 -17.48
CA PRO A 21 10.54 5.05 -16.93
C PRO A 21 9.47 5.48 -15.91
N VAL A 22 8.33 4.80 -15.92
CA VAL A 22 7.21 5.05 -15.00
C VAL A 22 7.17 3.93 -13.97
N LEU A 23 7.06 4.31 -12.70
CA LEU A 23 6.83 3.41 -11.57
C LEU A 23 5.50 3.77 -10.92
N ILE A 24 4.67 2.76 -10.66
CA ILE A 24 3.46 2.92 -9.88
C ILE A 24 3.78 2.50 -8.45
N PHE A 25 3.49 3.38 -7.50
CA PHE A 25 3.71 3.14 -6.09
C PHE A 25 2.36 3.02 -5.36
N SER A 26 2.25 2.01 -4.51
CA SER A 26 1.11 1.75 -3.64
C SER A 26 1.62 1.67 -2.20
N HIS A 27 0.97 2.38 -1.29
CA HIS A 27 1.35 2.44 0.12
C HIS A 27 0.98 1.15 0.87
N GLY A 28 1.52 0.96 2.07
CA GLY A 28 1.09 -0.13 2.96
C GLY A 28 -0.30 0.13 3.56
N LEU A 29 -0.96 -0.94 4.04
CA LEU A 29 -2.24 -0.81 4.74
C LEU A 29 -2.07 0.09 5.98
N TYR A 30 -3.07 0.91 6.28
CA TYR A 30 -3.05 1.91 7.37
C TYR A 30 -2.04 3.06 7.18
N SER A 31 -1.35 3.11 6.04
CA SER A 31 -0.39 4.17 5.72
C SER A 31 -1.00 5.24 4.83
N GLU A 32 -0.20 6.25 4.53
CA GLU A 32 -0.53 7.35 3.64
C GLU A 32 0.30 7.25 2.37
N ALA A 33 -0.30 7.57 1.22
CA ALA A 33 0.47 7.75 -0.01
C ALA A 33 1.66 8.71 0.21
N PHE A 34 1.48 9.79 0.97
CA PHE A 34 2.53 10.78 1.21
C PHE A 34 3.58 10.37 2.26
N GLY A 35 3.43 9.23 2.95
CA GLY A 35 4.38 8.77 3.97
C GLY A 35 5.76 8.34 3.43
N TYR A 36 5.93 8.28 2.10
CA TYR A 36 7.08 7.66 1.43
C TYR A 36 7.96 8.65 0.66
N TYR A 37 7.90 9.96 0.97
CA TYR A 37 8.64 10.99 0.24
C TYR A 37 10.13 10.69 0.09
N ALA A 38 10.83 10.28 1.14
CA ALA A 38 12.27 10.01 1.05
C ALA A 38 12.61 8.92 0.01
N LEU A 39 11.79 7.85 -0.06
CA LEU A 39 11.95 6.79 -1.04
C LEU A 39 11.59 7.28 -2.45
N MET A 40 10.49 8.03 -2.58
CA MET A 40 10.05 8.56 -3.87
C MET A 40 11.05 9.58 -4.44
N GLU A 41 11.59 10.47 -3.61
CA GLU A 41 12.62 11.43 -3.99
C GLU A 41 13.87 10.72 -4.51
N GLU A 42 14.29 9.66 -3.84
CA GLU A 42 15.43 8.86 -4.31
C GLU A 42 15.14 8.18 -5.65
N ILE A 43 13.95 7.60 -5.85
CA ILE A 43 13.58 6.97 -7.12
C ILE A 43 13.51 8.03 -8.24
N VAL A 44 12.89 9.18 -7.98
CA VAL A 44 12.75 10.28 -8.95
C VAL A 44 14.12 10.89 -9.30
N SER A 45 15.06 10.96 -8.34
CA SER A 45 16.43 11.45 -8.59
C SER A 45 17.18 10.62 -9.66
N HIS A 46 16.78 9.36 -9.84
CA HIS A 46 17.31 8.46 -10.88
C HIS A 46 16.60 8.57 -12.23
N GLY A 47 15.71 9.55 -12.40
CA GLY A 47 15.02 9.82 -13.66
C GLY A 47 13.75 9.01 -13.88
N PHE A 48 13.08 8.58 -12.80
CA PHE A 48 11.77 7.95 -12.88
C PHE A 48 10.64 8.97 -12.72
N ILE A 49 9.49 8.68 -13.35
CA ILE A 49 8.20 9.25 -12.95
C ILE A 49 7.57 8.27 -11.96
N VAL A 50 7.26 8.72 -10.75
CA VAL A 50 6.53 7.93 -9.76
C VAL A 50 5.08 8.38 -9.71
N LEU A 51 4.15 7.48 -10.04
CA LEU A 51 2.72 7.66 -9.86
C LEU A 51 2.31 6.99 -8.55
N ASN A 52 2.08 7.81 -7.53
CA ASN A 52 1.71 7.35 -6.20
C ASN A 52 0.19 7.35 -6.04
N ILE A 53 -0.40 6.20 -5.72
CA ILE A 53 -1.84 6.01 -5.66
C ILE A 53 -2.29 5.87 -4.20
N ASN A 54 -3.30 6.63 -3.81
CA ASN A 54 -3.93 6.53 -2.50
C ASN A 54 -5.17 5.64 -2.57
N HIS A 55 -5.21 4.58 -1.76
CA HIS A 55 -6.34 3.66 -1.68
C HIS A 55 -7.37 4.20 -0.68
N THR A 56 -8.35 4.95 -1.19
CA THR A 56 -9.38 5.62 -0.36
C THR A 56 -10.10 4.60 0.54
N TYR A 57 -10.40 5.00 1.77
CA TYR A 57 -10.95 4.18 2.85
C TYR A 57 -10.00 3.15 3.48
N GLU A 58 -8.84 2.86 2.87
CA GLU A 58 -7.82 1.92 3.38
C GLU A 58 -6.45 2.61 3.61
N SER A 59 -6.40 3.93 3.44
CA SER A 59 -5.33 4.85 3.87
C SER A 59 -5.78 5.68 5.09
N SER A 60 -4.89 6.48 5.69
CA SER A 60 -5.29 7.38 6.80
C SER A 60 -6.30 8.45 6.36
N GLY A 61 -6.32 8.81 5.08
CA GLY A 61 -7.30 9.70 4.48
C GLY A 61 -6.97 10.10 3.03
N SER A 62 -8.00 10.53 2.31
CA SER A 62 -7.93 11.09 0.95
C SER A 62 -8.54 12.49 0.95
N LEU A 63 -7.79 13.48 0.43
CA LEU A 63 -8.31 14.81 0.10
C LEU A 63 -8.60 14.89 -1.40
N PHE A 64 -9.85 15.14 -1.77
CA PHE A 64 -10.29 15.27 -3.16
C PHE A 64 -10.20 16.71 -3.66
N PRO A 65 -10.17 16.93 -4.99
CA PRO A 65 -10.04 18.27 -5.59
C PRO A 65 -11.15 19.26 -5.21
N ASP A 66 -12.32 18.77 -4.84
CA ASP A 66 -13.46 19.56 -4.36
C ASP A 66 -13.39 19.89 -2.86
N GLY A 67 -12.37 19.39 -2.17
CA GLY A 67 -12.16 19.58 -0.73
C GLY A 67 -12.79 18.49 0.14
N GLU A 68 -13.46 17.49 -0.43
CA GLU A 68 -13.97 16.35 0.34
C GLU A 68 -12.80 15.57 0.96
N ILE A 69 -12.97 15.19 2.23
CA ILE A 69 -12.03 14.33 2.95
C ILE A 69 -12.72 13.02 3.28
N LEU A 70 -12.18 11.92 2.74
CA LEU A 70 -12.63 10.56 3.05
C LEU A 70 -11.57 9.86 3.89
N LEU A 71 -11.95 9.44 5.10
CA LEU A 71 -11.06 8.83 6.07
C LEU A 71 -11.06 7.30 5.98
N PHE A 72 -10.13 6.69 6.71
CA PHE A 72 -10.08 5.24 6.92
C PHE A 72 -11.44 4.69 7.40
N HIS A 73 -11.93 3.61 6.77
CA HIS A 73 -13.22 3.02 7.11
C HIS A 73 -13.07 1.91 8.16
N SER A 74 -12.88 2.31 9.42
CA SER A 74 -12.59 1.39 10.54
C SER A 74 -13.63 0.28 10.72
N GLU A 75 -14.93 0.57 10.60
CA GLU A 75 -15.97 -0.44 10.75
C GLU A 75 -15.91 -1.55 9.68
N PHE A 76 -15.43 -1.20 8.48
CA PHE A 76 -15.25 -2.17 7.40
C PHE A 76 -14.00 -3.01 7.67
N ASP A 77 -12.91 -2.38 8.10
CA ASP A 77 -11.71 -3.10 8.48
C ASP A 77 -11.96 -4.05 9.66
N GLU A 78 -12.58 -3.60 10.75
CA GLU A 78 -12.88 -4.44 11.92
C GLU A 78 -13.76 -5.64 11.58
N LYS A 79 -14.70 -5.48 10.64
CA LYS A 79 -15.57 -6.56 10.18
C LYS A 79 -14.79 -7.64 9.42
N ASN A 80 -13.80 -7.24 8.61
CA ASN A 80 -13.09 -8.13 7.70
C ASN A 80 -11.74 -8.63 8.27
N ASN A 81 -11.03 -7.79 9.01
CA ASN A 81 -9.80 -8.07 9.74
C ASN A 81 -10.09 -8.38 11.23
N ASN A 82 -10.78 -9.49 11.44
CA ASN A 82 -11.33 -9.88 12.74
C ASN A 82 -10.52 -11.03 13.40
N SER A 83 -11.05 -11.59 14.50
CA SER A 83 -10.40 -12.67 15.24
C SER A 83 -10.15 -13.94 14.40
N THR A 84 -10.98 -14.21 13.39
CA THR A 84 -10.76 -15.35 12.48
C THR A 84 -9.50 -15.13 11.63
N MET A 85 -9.27 -13.90 11.15
CA MET A 85 -8.05 -13.56 10.43
C MET A 85 -6.82 -13.63 11.33
N ALA A 86 -6.95 -13.16 12.58
CA ALA A 86 -5.88 -13.27 13.57
C ALA A 86 -5.53 -14.73 13.89
N GLU A 87 -6.53 -15.60 14.05
CA GLU A 87 -6.33 -17.04 14.27
C GLU A 87 -5.65 -17.69 13.05
N MET A 88 -6.10 -17.37 11.83
CA MET A 88 -5.48 -17.87 10.60
C MET A 88 -4.00 -17.48 10.52
N ALA A 89 -3.67 -16.20 10.76
CA ALA A 89 -2.29 -15.72 10.79
C ALA A 89 -1.45 -16.41 11.87
N TRP A 90 -2.02 -16.62 13.05
CA TRP A 90 -1.36 -17.32 14.15
C TRP A 90 -1.07 -18.78 13.80
N VAL A 91 -2.07 -19.53 13.35
CA VAL A 91 -1.94 -20.96 12.99
C VAL A 91 -0.94 -21.13 11.85
N ALA A 92 -1.04 -20.31 10.80
CA ALA A 92 -0.11 -20.35 9.68
C ALA A 92 1.34 -20.09 10.15
N SER A 93 1.54 -19.10 11.04
CA SER A 93 2.86 -18.81 11.61
C SER A 93 3.40 -20.00 12.40
N GLN A 94 2.60 -20.59 13.28
CA GLN A 94 3.00 -21.76 14.07
C GLN A 94 3.38 -22.95 13.18
N ASN A 95 2.58 -23.22 12.15
CA ASN A 95 2.85 -24.28 11.18
C ASN A 95 4.15 -24.00 10.40
N TYR A 96 4.38 -22.75 10.00
CA TYR A 96 5.60 -22.33 9.31
C TYR A 96 6.84 -22.54 10.18
N TRP A 97 6.79 -22.15 11.46
CA TRP A 97 7.92 -22.28 12.38
C TRP A 97 8.24 -23.74 12.74
N ASN A 98 7.23 -24.60 12.77
CA ASN A 98 7.39 -26.03 13.06
C ASN A 98 7.72 -26.87 11.81
N ALA A 99 7.66 -26.28 10.61
CA ALA A 99 7.92 -26.98 9.36
C ALA A 99 9.41 -27.28 9.16
N SER A 100 9.72 -28.56 8.92
CA SER A 100 11.10 -29.06 8.75
C SER A 100 11.64 -28.90 7.33
N THR A 101 10.79 -28.57 6.35
CA THR A 101 11.19 -28.44 4.94
C THR A 101 10.63 -27.17 4.31
N LEU A 102 11.22 -26.73 3.18
CA LEU A 102 10.72 -25.58 2.45
C LEU A 102 9.30 -25.81 1.91
N ASP A 103 9.02 -27.02 1.39
CA ASP A 103 7.69 -27.36 0.89
C ASP A 103 6.63 -27.29 1.99
N THR A 104 6.93 -27.81 3.19
CA THR A 104 6.00 -27.74 4.33
C THR A 104 5.84 -26.32 4.86
N ARG A 105 6.85 -25.46 4.74
CA ARG A 105 6.74 -24.03 5.02
C ARG A 105 5.82 -23.33 4.02
N TYR A 106 5.92 -23.65 2.73
CA TYR A 106 5.02 -23.07 1.72
C TYR A 106 3.58 -23.52 1.93
N SER A 107 3.34 -24.81 2.16
CA SER A 107 2.00 -25.31 2.48
C SER A 107 1.42 -24.64 3.74
N ALA A 108 2.25 -24.31 4.73
CA ALA A 108 1.79 -23.69 5.97
C ALA A 108 1.22 -22.28 5.78
N VAL A 109 1.63 -21.56 4.73
CA VAL A 109 1.18 -20.19 4.46
C VAL A 109 0.28 -20.08 3.23
N GLU A 110 0.09 -21.16 2.46
CA GLU A 110 -0.72 -21.11 1.24
C GLU A 110 -2.16 -20.68 1.53
N ASP A 111 -2.79 -21.29 2.55
CA ASP A 111 -4.15 -20.94 2.96
C ASP A 111 -4.25 -19.49 3.42
N LEU A 112 -3.27 -19.02 4.21
CA LEU A 112 -3.15 -17.63 4.63
C LEU A 112 -3.06 -16.70 3.41
N ILE A 113 -2.20 -16.98 2.44
CA ILE A 113 -2.03 -16.12 1.26
C ILE A 113 -3.32 -16.01 0.44
N ARG A 114 -4.15 -17.05 0.41
CA ARG A 114 -5.38 -17.09 -0.39
C ARG A 114 -6.59 -16.50 0.33
N ASN A 115 -6.68 -16.72 1.64
CA ASN A 115 -7.90 -16.49 2.41
C ASN A 115 -7.76 -15.43 3.51
N TYR A 116 -6.55 -14.91 3.75
CA TYR A 116 -6.35 -13.77 4.63
C TYR A 116 -6.90 -12.49 4.01
N VAL A 117 -7.33 -11.55 4.86
CA VAL A 117 -7.86 -10.24 4.44
C VAL A 117 -6.94 -9.49 3.47
N GLY A 118 -5.62 -9.69 3.57
CA GLY A 118 -4.63 -9.13 2.64
C GLY A 118 -4.80 -9.55 1.18
N ALA A 119 -5.34 -10.75 0.91
CA ALA A 119 -5.60 -11.23 -0.44
C ALA A 119 -6.69 -10.40 -1.13
N GLU A 120 -7.78 -10.13 -0.41
CA GLU A 120 -8.87 -9.31 -0.92
C GLU A 120 -8.46 -7.84 -1.07
N ILE A 121 -7.67 -7.32 -0.13
CA ILE A 121 -7.06 -5.97 -0.22
C ILE A 121 -6.26 -5.85 -1.51
N THR A 122 -5.38 -6.82 -1.79
CA THR A 122 -4.54 -6.83 -2.99
C THR A 122 -5.39 -6.79 -4.27
N GLU A 123 -6.50 -7.53 -4.31
CA GLU A 123 -7.43 -7.53 -5.45
C GLU A 123 -8.15 -6.18 -5.61
N ARG A 124 -8.59 -5.55 -4.51
CA ARG A 124 -9.20 -4.20 -4.55
C ARG A 124 -8.20 -3.15 -5.02
N TRP A 125 -6.99 -3.15 -4.47
CA TRP A 125 -5.95 -2.19 -4.83
C TRP A 125 -5.48 -2.37 -6.28
N SER A 126 -5.46 -3.61 -6.78
CA SER A 126 -5.24 -3.86 -8.21
C SER A 126 -6.30 -3.18 -9.08
N LYS A 127 -7.56 -3.14 -8.64
CA LYS A 127 -8.64 -2.43 -9.34
C LYS A 127 -8.46 -0.93 -9.28
N ASP A 128 -8.04 -0.37 -8.15
CA ASP A 128 -7.73 1.07 -8.03
C ASP A 128 -6.61 1.47 -8.99
N ILE A 129 -5.52 0.69 -9.04
CA ILE A 129 -4.41 0.92 -9.96
C ILE A 129 -4.90 0.86 -11.42
N LYS A 130 -5.70 -0.16 -11.76
CA LYS A 130 -6.28 -0.29 -13.11
C LYS A 130 -7.21 0.86 -13.46
N ALA A 131 -7.96 1.41 -12.51
CA ALA A 131 -8.87 2.52 -12.74
C ALA A 131 -8.13 3.82 -13.08
N VAL A 132 -6.89 3.99 -12.61
CA VAL A 132 -6.03 5.15 -12.93
C VAL A 132 -5.33 5.00 -14.29
N LEU A 133 -5.08 3.76 -14.75
CA LEU A 133 -4.33 3.48 -15.97
C LEU A 133 -5.17 3.39 -17.25
N ASN A 134 -6.48 3.20 -17.14
CA ASN A 134 -7.41 3.06 -18.27
C ASN A 134 -8.26 4.31 -18.45
#